data_AF-A0A933APP9-F1
#
_entry.id   AF-A0A933APP9-F1
#
_cell.length_a   1.000
_cell.length_b   1.000
_cell.length_c   1.000
_cell.angle_alpha   90.00
_cell.angle_beta   90.00
_cell.angle_gamma   90.00
#
_symmetry.space_group_name_H-M   'P 1'
#
loop_
_entity.id
_entity.type
_entity.pdbx_description
1 polymer ?
#
loop_
_entity_poly.entity_id
_entity_poly.type
_entity_poly.pdbx_seq_one_letter_code
_entity_poly.pdbx_strand_id
1 'polypeptide(L)'
;MPSTTVRISDTARETLRELAARTGRSMQDVLETAIDAYRRQQFFDEVDAAFRALKESPEEWQAEIEEREAVDGSLADGLEEE
;
A
#
# COMPACT_ATOMS: atom_id res chain seq x y z
N MET A 1 -12.12 -14.06 -17.16
CA MET A 1 -11.43 -12.79 -17.47
C MET A 1 -10.48 -13.03 -18.63
N PRO A 2 -10.26 -12.06 -19.54
CA PRO A 2 -9.28 -12.23 -20.61
C PRO A 2 -7.89 -12.43 -20.02
N SER A 3 -7.17 -13.46 -20.46
CA SER A 3 -5.79 -13.72 -20.06
C SER A 3 -4.82 -13.20 -21.12
N THR A 4 -3.71 -12.60 -20.70
CA THR A 4 -2.60 -12.25 -21.59
C THR A 4 -1.31 -12.92 -21.11
N THR A 5 -0.35 -13.12 -22.00
CA THR A 5 0.93 -13.73 -21.66
C THR A 5 2.01 -12.65 -21.61
N VAL A 6 2.68 -12.53 -20.45
CA VAL A 6 3.85 -11.68 -20.27
C VAL A 6 5.12 -12.52 -20.25
N ARG A 7 6.19 -12.02 -20.86
CA ARG A 7 7.51 -12.67 -20.79
C ARG A 7 8.21 -12.23 -19.51
N ILE A 8 8.72 -13.20 -18.75
CA ILE A 8 9.56 -13.00 -17.57
C ILE A 8 10.77 -13.93 -17.67
N SER A 9 11.80 -13.69 -16.88
CA SER A 9 12.95 -14.61 -16.83
C SER A 9 12.56 -15.97 -16.25
N ASP A 10 13.32 -17.01 -16.60
CA ASP A 10 13.11 -18.36 -16.05
C ASP A 10 13.22 -18.37 -14.52
N THR A 11 14.16 -17.60 -13.96
CA THR A 11 14.32 -17.42 -12.51
C THR A 11 13.08 -16.81 -11.87
N ALA A 12 12.50 -15.77 -12.48
CA ALA A 12 11.28 -15.14 -11.97
C ALA A 12 10.08 -16.09 -12.06
N ARG A 13 9.99 -16.88 -13.13
CA ARG A 13 8.96 -17.91 -13.28
C ARG A 13 9.07 -18.99 -12.21
N GLU A 14 10.28 -19.46 -11.88
CA GLU A 14 10.48 -20.45 -10.82
C GLU A 14 10.13 -19.88 -9.46
N THR A 15 10.56 -18.65 -9.17
CA THR A 15 10.17 -17.94 -7.94
C THR A 15 8.64 -17.84 -7.81
N LEU A 16 7.95 -17.48 -8.89
CA LEU A 16 6.49 -17.39 -8.91
C LEU A 16 5.82 -18.75 -8.67
N ARG A 17 6.41 -19.83 -9.21
CA ARG A 17 5.94 -21.20 -9.01
C ARG A 17 6.10 -21.64 -7.55
N GLU A 18 7.24 -21.36 -6.93
CA GLU A 18 7.49 -21.66 -5.51
C GLU A 18 6.53 -20.89 -4.59
N LEU A 19 6.30 -19.60 -4.87
CA LEU A 19 5.34 -18.78 -4.12
C LEU A 19 3.90 -19.30 -4.25
N ALA A 20 3.50 -19.72 -5.44
CA ALA A 20 2.21 -20.35 -5.70
C ALA A 20 2.06 -21.64 -4.88
N ALA A 21 3.06 -22.52 -4.92
CA ALA A 21 3.07 -23.76 -4.15
C ALA A 21 2.99 -23.51 -2.63
N ARG A 22 3.74 -22.54 -2.12
CA ARG A 22 3.75 -22.19 -0.68
C ARG A 22 2.43 -21.59 -0.20
N THR A 23 1.75 -20.82 -1.05
CA THR A 23 0.50 -20.13 -0.67
C THR A 23 -0.76 -20.94 -1.02
N GLY A 24 -0.64 -22.05 -1.74
CA GLY A 24 -1.78 -22.82 -2.24
C GLY A 24 -2.62 -22.06 -3.28
N ARG A 25 -2.05 -21.02 -3.91
CA ARG A 25 -2.72 -20.16 -4.89
C ARG A 25 -2.17 -20.41 -6.29
N SER A 26 -2.90 -19.97 -7.32
CA SER A 26 -2.39 -20.07 -8.69
C SER A 26 -1.22 -19.10 -8.91
N MET A 27 -0.37 -19.38 -9.90
CA MET A 27 0.70 -18.45 -10.31
C MET A 27 0.12 -17.10 -10.77
N GLN A 28 -1.09 -17.10 -11.36
CA GLN A 28 -1.78 -15.87 -11.74
C GLN A 28 -2.17 -15.05 -10.51
N ASP A 29 -2.84 -15.67 -9.52
CA ASP A 29 -3.27 -14.95 -8.30
C ASP A 29 -2.09 -14.37 -7.54
N VAL A 30 -0.98 -15.12 -7.46
CA VAL A 30 0.25 -14.64 -6.82
C VAL A 30 0.85 -13.47 -7.60
N LEU A 31 0.88 -13.54 -8.93
CA LEU A 31 1.39 -12.45 -9.76
C LEU A 31 0.53 -11.18 -9.63
N GLU A 32 -0.79 -11.32 -9.67
CA GLU A 32 -1.72 -10.20 -9.48
C GLU A 32 -1.57 -9.59 -8.08
N THR A 33 -1.45 -10.43 -7.05
CA THR A 33 -1.18 -9.98 -5.67
C THR A 33 0.14 -9.23 -5.57
N ALA A 34 1.20 -9.73 -6.22
CA ALA A 34 2.52 -9.11 -6.19
C ALA A 34 2.53 -7.74 -6.90
N ILE A 35 1.83 -7.62 -8.04
CA ILE A 35 1.67 -6.35 -8.75
C ILE A 35 0.92 -5.34 -7.89
N ASP A 36 -0.17 -5.76 -7.24
CA ASP A 36 -0.94 -4.89 -6.36
C ASP A 36 -0.13 -4.45 -5.13
N ALA A 37 0.65 -5.36 -4.54
CA ALA A 37 1.58 -5.02 -3.46
C ALA A 37 2.62 -4.00 -3.90
N TYR A 38 3.23 -4.17 -5.08
CA TYR A 38 4.20 -3.22 -5.62
C TYR A 38 3.56 -1.85 -5.91
N ARG A 39 2.34 -1.84 -6.46
CA ARG A 39 1.58 -0.60 -6.66
C ARG A 39 1.32 0.14 -5.33
N ARG A 40 0.91 -0.58 -4.29
CA ARG A 40 0.71 0.00 -2.95
C ARG A 40 2.01 0.55 -2.38
N GLN A 41 3.11 -0.19 -2.53
CA GLN A 41 4.42 0.26 -2.07
C GLN A 41 4.80 1.60 -2.72
N GLN A 42 4.71 1.70 -4.05
CA GLN A 42 5.00 2.94 -4.78
C GLN A 42 4.12 4.11 -4.30
N PHE A 43 2.83 3.85 -4.08
CA PHE A 43 1.92 4.87 -3.54
C PHE A 43 2.36 5.36 -2.16
N PHE A 44 2.72 4.46 -1.24
CA PHE A 44 3.18 4.85 0.09
C PHE A 44 4.53 5.54 0.06
N ASP A 45 5.45 5.14 -0.82
CA ASP A 45 6.74 5.83 -1.01
C ASP A 45 6.53 7.30 -1.45
N GLU A 46 5.53 7.54 -2.32
CA GLU A 46 5.15 8.90 -2.75
C GLU A 46 4.51 9.71 -1.61
N VAL A 47 3.59 9.11 -0.84
CA VAL A 47 2.97 9.74 0.33
C VAL A 47 4.01 10.10 1.39
N ASP A 48 4.93 9.18 1.69
CA ASP A 48 6.01 9.42 2.65
C ASP A 48 6.95 10.53 2.18
N ALA A 49 7.25 10.59 0.88
CA ALA A 49 8.03 11.68 0.30
C ALA A 49 7.31 13.03 0.44
N ALA A 50 5.99 13.07 0.17
CA ALA A 50 5.19 14.28 0.32
C ALA A 50 5.14 14.75 1.79
N PHE A 51 4.92 13.84 2.75
CA PHE A 51 4.95 14.20 4.17
C PHE A 51 6.34 14.63 4.66
N ARG A 52 7.41 14.04 4.13
CA ARG A 52 8.78 14.47 4.44
C ARG A 52 9.01 15.91 3.96
N ALA A 53 8.59 16.22 2.73
CA ALA A 53 8.68 17.58 2.19
C ALA A 53 7.82 18.57 2.99
N LEU A 54 6.59 18.18 3.38
CA LEU A 54 5.72 19.00 4.22
C LEU A 54 6.37 19.34 5.57
N LYS A 55 7.02 18.37 6.21
CA LYS A 55 7.73 18.56 7.49
C LYS A 55 8.93 19.51 7.41
N GLU A 56 9.47 19.75 6.22
CA GLU A 56 10.55 20.73 6.01
C GLU A 56 10.03 22.17 6.05
N SER A 57 8.70 22.38 5.98
CA SER A 57 8.04 23.67 6.16
C SER A 57 7.36 23.75 7.53
N PRO A 58 7.96 24.44 8.53
CA PRO A 58 7.41 24.48 9.88
C PRO A 58 5.99 25.05 9.98
N GLU A 59 5.66 26.04 9.14
CA GLU A 59 4.33 26.66 9.10
C GLU A 59 3.28 25.67 8.57
N GLU A 60 3.55 25.04 7.42
CA GLU A 60 2.63 24.06 6.83
C GLU A 60 2.51 22.80 7.70
N TRP A 61 3.61 22.37 8.32
CA TRP A 61 3.59 21.25 9.25
C TRP A 61 2.76 21.54 10.50
N GLN A 62 2.87 22.74 11.06
CA GLN A 62 2.05 23.14 12.21
C GLN A 62 0.55 23.17 11.85
N ALA A 63 0.19 23.66 10.66
CA ALA A 63 -1.19 23.64 10.18
C ALA A 63 -1.74 22.21 10.04
N GLU A 64 -0.91 21.27 9.55
CA GLU A 64 -1.28 19.85 9.43
C GLU A 64 -1.54 19.19 10.80
N ILE A 65 -0.71 19.51 11.80
CA ILE A 65 -0.89 19.02 13.16
C ILE A 65 -2.17 19.59 13.79
N GLU A 66 -2.43 20.89 13.62
CA GLU A 66 -3.65 21.52 14.13
C GLU A 66 -4.92 20.92 13.50
N GLU A 67 -4.88 20.62 12.19
CA GLU A 67 -5.96 19.91 11.51
C GLU A 67 -6.17 18.51 12.09
N ARG A 68 -5.09 17.73 12.27
CA ARG A 68 -5.16 16.39 12.87
C ARG A 68 -5.74 16.42 14.27
N GLU A 69 -5.26 17.31 15.14
CA GLU A 69 -5.75 17.42 16.52
C GLU A 69 -7.24 17.78 16.56
N ALA A 70 -7.71 18.63 15.66
CA ALA A 70 -9.12 18.98 15.55
C ALA A 70 -10.01 17.78 15.17
N VAL A 71 -9.47 16.84 14.37
CA VAL A 71 -10.19 15.62 13.94
C VAL A 71 -10.06 14.49 14.97
N ASP A 72 -8.92 14.36 15.64
CA ASP A 72 -8.67 13.33 16.66
C ASP A 72 -9.72 13.39 17.80
N GLY A 73 -10.28 14.56 18.09
CA GLY A 73 -11.38 14.74 19.05
C GLY A 73 -12.66 13.98 18.69
N SER A 74 -12.86 13.60 17.43
CA SER A 74 -14.02 12.83 16.94
C SER A 74 -13.82 11.30 17.00
N LEU A 75 -12.67 10.82 17.48
CA LEU A 75 -12.32 9.40 17.47
C LEU A 75 -13.33 8.50 18.23
N ALA A 76 -13.97 9.05 19.27
CA ALA A 76 -14.94 8.33 20.10
C ALA A 76 -16.39 8.44 19.61
N ASP A 77 -16.66 9.24 18.58
CA ASP A 77 -18.02 9.49 18.10
C ASP A 77 -18.65 8.19 17.59
N GLY A 78 -19.82 7.83 18.13
CA GLY A 78 -20.55 6.61 17.75
C GLY A 78 -20.01 5.30 18.36
N LEU A 79 -19.07 5.37 19.32
CA LEU A 79 -18.59 4.21 20.10
C LEU A 79 -19.28 4.07 21.47
N GLU A 80 -20.37 4.79 21.71
CA GLU A 80 -21.19 4.68 22.92
C GLU A 80 -21.73 3.24 23.06
N GLU A 81 -21.52 2.61 24.22
CA GLU A 81 -22.08 1.27 24.51
C GLU A 81 -23.62 1.36 24.53
N GLU A 82 -24.28 0.52 23.70
CA GLU A 82 -25.74 0.31 23.72
C GLU A 82 -26.20 -0.43 24.99
#